data_AF-A0A7C1W1E1-F1
#
_entry.id   AF-A0A7C1W1E1-F1
#
_cell.length_a   1.000
_cell.length_b   1.000
_cell.length_c   1.000
_cell.angle_alpha   90.00
_cell.angle_beta   90.00
_cell.angle_gamma   90.00
#
_symmetry.space_group_name_H-M   'P 1'
#
loop_
_entity.id
_entity.type
_entity.pdbx_description
1 polymer ?
#
loop_
_entity_poly.entity_id
_entity_poly.type
_entity_poly.pdbx_seq_one_letter_code
_entity_poly.pdbx_strand_id
1 'polypeptide(L)'
;MDVLLQSLLVWALSLTRYDDPGYLPKIEAVSHKALATKLCDSDFCTAVAYYDSDTETIFYDNRMKLKSDDGARGFLLHEMVHFLQHKNGEIDPQDIDCKTRVAIEHEAYRVQQFFLKEHHKDTFQIDMAVAVLPSLCADEVEQVK
;
A
#
# COMPACT_ATOMS: atom_id res chain seq x y z
N MET A 1 0.01 -20.31 3.53
CA MET A 1 -0.23 -18.88 3.20
C MET A 1 0.61 -18.05 4.14
N ASP A 2 0.63 -18.39 5.41
CA ASP A 2 1.35 -17.71 6.48
C ASP A 2 2.85 -17.51 6.20
N VAL A 3 3.56 -18.52 5.69
CA VAL A 3 4.99 -18.39 5.30
C VAL A 3 5.20 -17.29 4.26
N LEU A 4 4.29 -17.15 3.29
CA LEU A 4 4.37 -16.10 2.28
C LEU A 4 4.12 -14.72 2.91
N LEU A 5 3.11 -14.59 3.78
CA LEU A 5 2.81 -13.34 4.47
C LEU A 5 3.96 -12.91 5.39
N GLN A 6 4.54 -13.86 6.13
CA GLN A 6 5.74 -13.62 6.94
C GLN A 6 6.92 -13.18 6.08
N SER A 7 7.15 -13.83 4.93
CA SER A 7 8.23 -13.43 4.03
C SER A 7 8.06 -12.00 3.51
N LEU A 8 6.83 -11.58 3.19
CA LEU A 8 6.54 -10.21 2.75
C LEU A 8 6.69 -9.21 3.90
N LEU A 9 6.26 -9.55 5.12
CA LEU A 9 6.51 -8.70 6.28
C LEU A 9 8.02 -8.52 6.53
N VAL A 10 8.82 -9.57 6.40
CA VAL A 10 10.28 -9.50 6.52
C VAL A 10 10.89 -8.59 5.46
N TRP A 11 10.39 -8.63 4.22
CA TRP A 11 10.78 -7.67 3.18
C TRP A 11 10.49 -6.22 3.60
N ALA A 12 9.27 -5.96 4.08
CA ALA A 12 8.85 -4.63 4.52
C ALA A 12 9.73 -4.11 5.67
N LEU A 13 9.92 -4.91 6.71
CA LEU A 13 10.78 -4.59 7.86
C LEU A 13 12.23 -4.31 7.44
N SER A 14 12.79 -5.13 6.56
CA SER A 14 14.18 -5.00 6.12
C SER A 14 14.43 -3.72 5.31
N LEU A 15 13.44 -3.28 4.53
CA LEU A 15 13.57 -2.15 3.60
C LEU A 15 13.17 -0.80 4.22
N THR A 16 12.32 -0.81 5.25
CA THR A 16 11.86 0.38 5.98
C THR A 16 12.63 0.62 7.27
N ARG A 17 13.12 -0.45 7.92
CA ARG A 17 13.74 -0.45 9.26
C ARG A 17 12.79 -0.09 10.40
N TYR A 18 11.48 -0.21 10.17
CA TYR A 18 10.49 -0.12 11.24
C TYR A 18 10.65 -1.25 12.26
N ASP A 19 10.18 -0.98 13.48
CA ASP A 19 10.13 -2.00 14.52
C ASP A 19 9.09 -3.07 14.19
N ASP A 20 9.41 -4.33 14.48
CA ASP A 20 8.49 -5.46 14.30
C ASP A 20 7.39 -5.42 15.37
N PRO A 21 6.11 -5.28 15.00
CA PRO A 21 5.01 -5.31 15.95
C PRO A 21 4.80 -6.68 16.61
N GLY A 22 5.43 -7.75 16.10
CA GLY A 22 5.35 -9.11 16.63
C GLY A 22 4.12 -9.89 16.16
N TYR A 23 3.33 -9.33 15.24
CA TYR A 23 2.16 -9.98 14.63
C TYR A 23 1.95 -9.51 13.18
N LEU A 24 1.22 -10.31 12.41
CA LEU A 24 0.81 -9.97 11.04
C LEU A 24 -0.51 -9.19 11.05
N PRO A 25 -0.72 -8.26 10.10
CA PRO A 25 -2.05 -7.69 9.88
C PRO A 25 -3.03 -8.78 9.43
N LYS A 26 -4.33 -8.54 9.65
CA LYS A 26 -5.36 -9.41 9.06
C LYS A 26 -5.36 -9.24 7.56
N ILE A 27 -5.56 -10.32 6.82
CA ILE A 27 -5.56 -10.30 5.35
C ILE A 27 -6.90 -10.84 4.86
N GLU A 28 -7.67 -10.01 4.14
CA GLU A 28 -9.00 -10.37 3.68
C GLU A 28 -9.18 -10.18 2.17
N ALA A 29 -9.61 -11.25 1.49
CA ALA A 29 -9.92 -11.20 0.08
C ALA A 29 -11.34 -10.68 -0.14
N VAL A 30 -11.48 -9.61 -0.91
CA VAL A 30 -12.77 -8.98 -1.23
C VAL A 30 -12.99 -8.93 -2.74
N SER A 31 -14.23 -8.68 -3.16
CA SER A 31 -14.50 -8.42 -4.58
C SER A 31 -13.91 -7.08 -5.01
N HIS A 32 -13.50 -6.96 -6.28
CA HIS A 32 -13.09 -5.68 -6.85
C HIS A 32 -14.13 -4.56 -6.64
N LYS A 33 -15.42 -4.90 -6.78
CA LYS A 33 -16.51 -3.96 -6.55
C LYS A 33 -16.51 -3.40 -5.13
N ALA A 34 -16.23 -4.24 -4.13
CA ALA A 34 -16.15 -3.80 -2.74
C ALA A 34 -14.98 -2.82 -2.52
N LEU A 35 -13.82 -3.05 -3.15
CA LEU A 35 -12.70 -2.11 -3.13
C LEU A 35 -13.08 -0.79 -3.81
N ALA A 36 -13.65 -0.85 -5.01
CA ALA A 36 -14.03 0.33 -5.78
C ALA A 36 -15.05 1.21 -5.06
N THR A 37 -16.08 0.60 -4.47
CA THR A 37 -17.07 1.31 -3.64
C THR A 37 -16.43 1.94 -2.40
N LYS A 38 -15.48 1.26 -1.75
CA LYS A 38 -14.86 1.74 -0.52
C LYS A 38 -13.85 2.87 -0.74
N LEU A 39 -13.05 2.79 -1.81
CA LEU A 39 -11.91 3.69 -2.05
C LEU A 39 -12.19 4.82 -3.04
N CYS A 40 -13.00 4.55 -4.06
CA CYS A 40 -13.14 5.44 -5.21
C CYS A 40 -14.55 6.05 -5.35
N ASP A 41 -15.52 5.62 -4.53
CA ASP A 41 -16.95 5.97 -4.64
C ASP A 41 -17.49 5.90 -6.09
N SER A 42 -16.91 4.98 -6.90
CA SER A 42 -17.25 4.83 -8.31
C SER A 42 -16.94 3.42 -8.80
N ASP A 43 -17.52 3.03 -9.94
CA ASP A 43 -17.27 1.74 -10.58
C ASP A 43 -15.89 1.66 -11.26
N PHE A 44 -15.18 2.78 -11.42
CA PHE A 44 -13.84 2.82 -12.01
C PHE A 44 -12.80 3.09 -10.93
N CYS A 45 -12.14 2.02 -10.48
CA CYS A 45 -11.10 2.09 -9.47
C CYS A 45 -9.96 1.16 -9.88
N THR A 46 -8.74 1.67 -9.95
CA THR A 46 -7.55 0.86 -10.27
C THR A 46 -6.95 0.20 -9.03
N ALA A 47 -7.43 0.55 -7.84
CA ALA A 47 -6.98 -0.04 -6.59
C ALA A 47 -7.28 -1.54 -6.54
N VAL A 48 -6.27 -2.30 -6.15
CA VAL A 48 -6.35 -3.76 -5.99
C VAL A 48 -6.15 -4.21 -4.55
N ALA A 49 -5.68 -3.32 -3.68
CA ALA A 49 -5.58 -3.53 -2.26
C ALA A 49 -5.66 -2.19 -1.52
N TYR A 50 -5.91 -2.24 -0.21
CA TYR A 50 -5.70 -1.13 0.72
C TYR A 50 -5.55 -1.66 2.16
N TYR A 51 -4.82 -0.92 2.97
CA TYR A 51 -4.74 -1.10 4.42
C TYR A 51 -5.76 -0.22 5.15
N ASP A 52 -6.51 -0.83 6.08
CA ASP A 52 -7.42 -0.16 7.00
C ASP A 52 -6.80 -0.08 8.40
N SER A 53 -6.47 1.13 8.84
CA SER A 53 -5.87 1.38 10.16
C SER A 53 -6.83 1.09 11.32
N ASP A 54 -8.14 1.24 11.13
CA ASP A 54 -9.12 1.06 12.20
C ASP A 54 -9.26 -0.41 12.62
N THR A 55 -9.16 -1.32 11.64
CA THR A 55 -9.31 -2.76 11.85
C THR A 55 -8.00 -3.53 11.79
N GLU A 56 -6.89 -2.85 11.44
CA GLU A 56 -5.58 -3.40 11.11
C GLU A 56 -5.66 -4.53 10.07
N THR A 57 -6.47 -4.30 9.03
CA THR A 57 -6.77 -5.28 7.99
C THR A 57 -6.29 -4.79 6.63
N ILE A 58 -5.56 -5.64 5.91
CA ILE A 58 -5.27 -5.45 4.49
C ILE A 58 -6.34 -6.17 3.68
N PHE A 59 -7.13 -5.40 2.94
CA PHE A 59 -8.10 -5.91 2.00
C PHE A 59 -7.48 -5.96 0.61
N TYR A 60 -7.70 -7.06 -0.11
CA TYR A 60 -7.17 -7.23 -1.46
C TYR A 60 -8.17 -7.86 -2.42
N ASP A 61 -8.00 -7.62 -3.72
CA ASP A 61 -8.88 -8.14 -4.75
C ASP A 61 -8.72 -9.66 -4.86
N ASN A 62 -9.81 -10.40 -4.69
CA ASN A 62 -9.81 -11.86 -4.71
C ASN A 62 -9.32 -12.48 -6.05
N ARG A 63 -9.18 -11.68 -7.11
CA ARG A 63 -8.59 -12.10 -8.39
C ARG A 63 -7.06 -12.19 -8.32
N MET A 64 -6.41 -11.50 -7.38
CA MET A 64 -4.96 -11.49 -7.19
C MET A 64 -4.41 -12.88 -6.87
N LYS A 65 -3.44 -13.35 -7.66
CA LYS A 65 -2.85 -14.68 -7.52
C LYS A 65 -1.60 -14.66 -6.66
N LEU A 66 -1.77 -14.33 -5.37
CA LEU A 66 -0.67 -14.19 -4.40
C LEU A 66 0.30 -15.38 -4.35
N LYS A 67 -0.12 -16.61 -4.69
CA LYS A 67 0.74 -17.79 -4.69
C LYS A 67 1.67 -17.91 -5.91
N SER A 68 1.39 -17.23 -7.01
CA SER A 68 2.10 -17.43 -8.29
C SER A 68 2.47 -16.14 -9.01
N ASP A 69 1.99 -14.99 -8.53
CA ASP A 69 2.18 -13.70 -9.17
C ASP A 69 2.88 -12.72 -8.21
N ASP A 70 4.15 -12.42 -8.51
CA ASP A 70 4.93 -11.45 -7.75
C ASP A 70 4.41 -10.02 -7.91
N GLY A 71 3.74 -9.68 -9.01
CA GLY A 71 3.06 -8.39 -9.17
C GLY A 71 1.98 -8.21 -8.10
N ALA A 72 1.15 -9.25 -7.92
CA ALA A 72 0.14 -9.29 -6.87
C ALA A 72 0.76 -9.25 -5.45
N ARG A 73 1.88 -9.93 -5.23
CA ARG A 73 2.61 -9.86 -3.95
C ARG A 73 3.17 -8.47 -3.67
N GLY A 74 3.61 -7.75 -4.70
CA GLY A 74 4.10 -6.38 -4.59
C GLY A 74 3.04 -5.44 -4.03
N PHE A 75 1.79 -5.53 -4.50
CA PHE A 75 0.69 -4.74 -3.92
C PHE A 75 0.43 -5.11 -2.46
N LEU A 76 0.47 -6.40 -2.10
CA LEU A 76 0.31 -6.79 -0.70
C LEU A 76 1.45 -6.28 0.18
N LEU A 77 2.68 -6.27 -0.35
CA LEU A 77 3.85 -5.71 0.33
C LEU A 77 3.71 -4.19 0.53
N HIS A 78 3.17 -3.46 -0.45
CA HIS A 78 2.86 -2.03 -0.33
C HIS A 78 1.96 -1.77 0.89
N GLU A 79 0.86 -2.51 1.01
CA GLU A 79 -0.05 -2.37 2.15
C GLU A 79 0.58 -2.81 3.49
N MET A 80 1.53 -3.75 3.48
CA MET A 80 2.29 -4.09 4.68
C MET A 80 3.19 -2.94 5.15
N VAL A 81 3.70 -2.11 4.23
CA VAL A 81 4.43 -0.89 4.60
C VAL A 81 3.49 0.08 5.31
N HIS A 82 2.27 0.30 4.80
CA HIS A 82 1.28 1.13 5.49
C HIS A 82 0.90 0.59 6.87
N PHE A 83 0.79 -0.73 7.03
CA PHE A 83 0.64 -1.35 8.34
C PHE A 83 1.80 -0.97 9.28
N LEU A 84 3.05 -1.12 8.84
CA LEU A 84 4.22 -0.78 9.66
C LEU A 84 4.30 0.72 9.97
N GLN A 85 4.01 1.60 9.00
CA GLN A 85 3.93 3.04 9.18
C GLN A 85 2.90 3.42 10.27
N HIS A 86 1.72 2.79 10.24
CA HIS A 86 0.73 2.97 11.32
C HIS A 86 1.26 2.47 12.67
N LYS A 87 1.88 1.28 12.73
CA LYS A 87 2.40 0.74 14.00
C LYS A 87 3.57 1.54 14.58
N ASN A 88 4.29 2.28 13.75
CA ASN A 88 5.43 3.10 14.15
C ASN A 88 5.06 4.58 14.32
N GLY A 89 3.78 4.94 14.22
CA GLY A 89 3.28 6.29 14.51
C GLY A 89 3.49 7.32 13.38
N GLU A 90 3.78 6.86 12.16
CA GLU A 90 3.95 7.73 10.98
C GLU A 90 2.61 8.15 10.37
N ILE A 91 1.57 7.32 10.56
CA ILE A 91 0.20 7.62 10.14
C ILE A 91 -0.58 8.02 11.39
N ASP A 92 -0.91 9.31 11.52
CA ASP A 92 -1.93 9.79 12.44
C ASP A 92 -3.24 10.00 11.66
N PRO A 93 -4.30 9.20 11.93
CA PRO A 93 -5.59 9.35 11.25
C PRO A 93 -6.26 10.71 11.45
N GLN A 94 -5.86 11.50 12.46
CA GLN A 94 -6.52 12.76 12.79
C GLN A 94 -5.88 14.00 12.14
N ASP A 95 -4.61 13.95 11.72
CA ASP A 95 -3.89 15.14 11.26
C ASP A 95 -2.69 14.82 10.36
N ILE A 96 -2.94 14.15 9.22
CA ILE A 96 -1.91 13.95 8.20
C ILE A 96 -1.99 15.02 7.11
N ASP A 97 -0.98 15.90 7.06
CA ASP A 97 -0.87 16.86 5.97
C ASP A 97 -0.54 16.16 4.64
N CYS A 98 -0.86 16.81 3.51
CA CYS A 98 -0.69 16.18 2.21
C CYS A 98 0.77 15.81 1.87
N LYS A 99 1.76 16.60 2.32
CA LYS A 99 3.17 16.28 2.07
C LYS A 99 3.58 15.04 2.83
N THR A 100 3.12 14.91 4.08
CA THR A 100 3.33 13.71 4.90
C THR A 100 2.66 12.50 4.23
N ARG A 101 1.42 12.63 3.74
CA ARG A 101 0.73 11.59 2.97
C ARG A 101 1.54 11.17 1.73
N VAL A 102 2.07 12.11 0.95
CA VAL A 102 2.91 11.81 -0.22
C VAL A 102 4.21 11.11 0.17
N ALA A 103 4.85 11.50 1.27
CA ALA A 103 6.08 10.84 1.74
C ALA A 103 5.82 9.38 2.15
N ILE A 104 4.71 9.13 2.85
CA ILE A 104 4.26 7.80 3.26
C ILE A 104 4.01 6.90 2.04
N GLU A 105 3.25 7.39 1.06
CA GLU A 105 2.99 6.66 -0.20
C GLU A 105 4.29 6.41 -0.98
N HIS A 106 5.15 7.42 -1.08
CA HIS A 106 6.41 7.32 -1.80
C HIS A 106 7.32 6.22 -1.22
N GLU A 107 7.37 6.07 0.11
CA GLU A 107 8.11 4.97 0.73
C GLU A 107 7.52 3.60 0.40
N ALA A 108 6.19 3.45 0.48
CA ALA A 108 5.52 2.20 0.16
C ALA A 108 5.79 1.79 -1.31
N TYR A 109 5.69 2.73 -2.25
CA TYR A 109 6.06 2.48 -3.65
C TYR A 109 7.55 2.15 -3.84
N ARG A 110 8.46 2.79 -3.09
CA ARG A 110 9.90 2.48 -3.13
C ARG A 110 10.16 1.02 -2.75
N VAL A 111 9.50 0.55 -1.68
CA VAL A 111 9.61 -0.85 -1.21
C VAL A 111 9.01 -1.81 -2.23
N GLN A 112 7.81 -1.52 -2.73
CA GLN A 112 7.15 -2.31 -3.77
C GLN A 112 8.03 -2.42 -5.03
N GLN A 113 8.58 -1.30 -5.47
CA GLN A 113 9.44 -1.24 -6.65
C GLN A 113 10.70 -2.09 -6.47
N PHE A 114 11.36 -2.00 -5.31
CA PHE A 114 12.54 -2.80 -5.03
C PHE A 114 12.22 -4.30 -5.12
N PHE A 115 11.16 -4.74 -4.45
CA PHE A 115 10.70 -6.14 -4.49
C PHE A 115 10.42 -6.61 -5.92
N LEU A 116 9.69 -5.83 -6.72
CA LEU A 116 9.38 -6.21 -8.10
C LEU A 116 10.64 -6.31 -8.98
N LYS A 117 11.64 -5.44 -8.79
CA LYS A 117 12.91 -5.50 -9.50
C LYS A 117 13.71 -6.75 -9.16
N GLU A 118 13.78 -7.12 -7.89
CA GLU A 118 14.42 -8.38 -7.44
C GLU A 118 13.72 -9.63 -7.99
N HIS A 119 12.44 -9.52 -8.30
CA HIS A 119 11.63 -10.57 -8.93
C HIS A 119 11.54 -10.44 -10.47
N HIS A 120 12.38 -9.62 -11.09
CA HIS A 120 12.44 -9.40 -12.54
C HIS A 120 11.11 -9.00 -13.17
N LYS A 121 10.33 -8.16 -12.48
CA LYS A 121 9.07 -7.57 -12.98
C LYS A 121 9.28 -6.13 -13.43
N ASP A 122 8.50 -5.70 -14.42
CA ASP A 122 8.45 -4.31 -14.86
C ASP A 122 7.82 -3.41 -13.78
N THR A 123 8.37 -2.21 -13.61
CA THR A 123 7.92 -1.25 -12.57
C THR A 123 7.33 0.03 -13.13
N PHE A 124 7.08 0.09 -14.44
CA PHE A 124 6.61 1.30 -15.13
C PHE A 124 5.35 1.91 -14.49
N GLN A 125 4.41 1.08 -14.04
CA GLN A 125 3.20 1.56 -13.35
C GLN A 125 3.52 2.25 -12.03
N ILE A 126 4.52 1.77 -11.29
CA ILE A 126 4.99 2.39 -10.04
C ILE A 126 5.71 3.69 -10.35
N ASP A 127 6.59 3.69 -11.35
CA ASP A 127 7.31 4.90 -11.77
C ASP A 127 6.35 6.03 -12.15
N MET A 128 5.26 5.70 -12.88
CA MET A 128 4.19 6.65 -13.17
C MET A 128 3.44 7.10 -11.92
N ALA A 129 3.07 6.18 -11.02
CA ALA A 129 2.37 6.51 -9.78
C ALA A 129 3.18 7.50 -8.93
N VAL A 130 4.46 7.20 -8.72
CA VAL A 130 5.40 8.06 -7.99
C VAL A 130 5.53 9.45 -8.63
N ALA A 131 5.58 9.51 -9.96
CA ALA A 131 5.69 10.78 -10.68
C ALA A 131 4.46 11.69 -10.50
N VAL A 132 3.26 11.12 -10.31
CA VAL A 132 2.02 11.89 -10.11
C VAL A 132 1.71 12.20 -8.65
N LEU A 133 2.28 11.46 -7.68
CA LEU A 133 2.01 11.69 -6.24
C LEU A 133 2.09 13.17 -5.82
N PRO A 134 3.10 13.97 -6.21
CA PRO A 134 3.19 15.36 -5.78
C PRO A 134 2.05 16.24 -6.31
N SER A 135 1.48 15.91 -7.47
CA SER A 135 0.37 16.68 -8.06
C SER A 135 -0.93 16.54 -7.26
N LEU A 136 -1.09 15.44 -6.51
CA LEU A 136 -2.25 15.22 -5.64
C LEU A 136 -2.35 16.26 -4.51
N CYS A 137 -1.26 16.94 -4.18
CA CYS A 137 -1.24 18.03 -3.21
C CYS A 137 -1.40 19.43 -3.83
N ALA A 138 -1.30 19.56 -5.15
CA ALA A 138 -1.40 20.88 -5.81
C ALA A 138 -2.85 21.39 -5.83
N ASP A 139 -3.82 20.47 -5.92
CA ASP A 139 -5.25 20.78 -6.01
C ASP A 139 -5.86 21.21 -4.66
N GLU A 140 -5.18 20.96 -3.53
CA GLU A 140 -5.62 21.45 -2.21
C GLU A 140 -5.40 22.96 -2.03
N VAL A 141 -4.58 23.59 -2.89
CA VAL A 141 -4.26 25.03 -2.82
C VAL A 141 -5.29 25.90 -3.56
N GLU A 142 -6.10 25.33 -4.47
CA GLU A 142 -7.08 26.10 -5.27
C GLU A 142 -8.46 26.27 -4.61
N GLN A 143 -8.76 25.59 -3.49
CA GLN A 143 -10.04 25.73 -2.80
C GLN A 143 -10.07 26.79 -1.69
N VAL A 144 -9.00 27.58 -1.52
CA VAL A 144 -8.97 28.76 -0.64
C VAL A 144 -8.72 30.00 -1.48
N LYS A 145 -9.75 30.45 -2.20
CA LYS A 145 -9.86 31.82 -2.71
C LYS A 145 -11.30 32.29 -2.77
#